data_AF-A0A1R4JY77-F1
#
_entry.id   AF-A0A1R4JY77-F1
#
_cell.length_a   1.000
_cell.length_b   1.000
_cell.length_c   1.000
_cell.angle_alpha   90.00
_cell.angle_beta   90.00
_cell.angle_gamma   90.00
#
_symmetry.space_group_name_H-M   'P 1'
#
loop_
_entity.id
_entity.type
_entity.pdbx_description
1 polymer ?
#
loop_
_entity_poly.entity_id
_entity_poly.type
_entity_poly.pdbx_seq_one_letter_code
_entity_poly.pdbx_strand_id
1 'polypeptide(L)' 'MSAGNLSLTLPEGAYDLRRDVSAGSLNSSLREDPSSGNRVTARVTAGNVTLDQD' A
#
# COMPACT_ATOMS: atom_id res chain seq x y z
N MET A 1 16.52 8.23 -10.02
CA MET A 1 15.97 7.20 -9.11
C MET A 1 15.38 7.93 -7.92
N SER A 2 14.07 7.84 -7.68
CA SER A 2 13.45 8.46 -6.50
C SER A 2 13.30 7.38 -5.43
N ALA A 3 14.28 7.29 -4.53
CA ALA A 3 14.11 6.55 -3.28
C ALA A 3 13.35 7.45 -2.32
N GLY A 4 12.03 7.26 -2.26
CA GLY A 4 11.12 8.06 -1.44
C GLY A 4 10.45 7.23 -0.36
N ASN A 5 10.04 7.89 0.71
CA ASN A 5 9.17 7.33 1.74
C ASN A 5 7.75 7.90 1.57
N LEU A 6 6.75 7.02 1.56
CA LEU A 6 5.34 7.39 1.51
C LEU A 6 4.62 6.75 2.70
N SER A 7 3.89 7.55 3.46
CA SER A 7 2.97 7.09 4.50
C SER A 7 1.58 7.56 4.14
N LEU A 8 0.62 6.64 4.11
CA LEU A 8 -0.78 6.93 3.80
C LEU A 8 -1.68 6.22 4.79
N THR A 9 -2.59 6.98 5.41
CA THR A 9 -3.63 6.46 6.29
C THR A 9 -4.96 6.43 5.53
N LEU A 10 -5.64 5.30 5.57
CA LEU A 10 -6.95 5.10 4.95
C LEU A 10 -8.02 4.88 6.03
N PRO A 11 -9.29 5.20 5.75
CA PRO A 11 -10.38 4.85 6.66
C PRO A 11 -10.48 3.34 6.87
N GLU A 12 -10.98 2.93 8.04
CA GLU A 12 -11.27 1.52 8.32
C GLU A 12 -12.17 0.90 7.25
N GLY A 13 -11.72 -0.23 6.70
CA GLY A 13 -12.43 -0.91 5.64
C GLY A 13 -11.60 -2.03 5.04
N ALA A 14 -12.26 -2.87 4.25
CA ALA A 14 -11.59 -3.91 3.48
C ALA A 14 -11.16 -3.35 2.10
N TYR A 15 -9.96 -3.69 1.64
CA TYR A 15 -9.40 -3.19 0.38
C TYR A 15 -8.76 -4.31 -0.47
N ASP A 16 -8.96 -4.28 -1.79
CA ASP A 16 -8.14 -5.03 -2.76
C ASP A 16 -6.79 -4.32 -2.89
N LEU A 17 -5.81 -4.78 -2.12
CA LEU A 17 -4.46 -4.22 -2.10
C LEU A 17 -3.57 -4.91 -3.14
N ARG A 18 -3.16 -4.15 -4.15
CA ARG A 18 -2.22 -4.58 -5.20
C ARG A 18 -0.87 -3.91 -4.99
N ARG A 19 0.17 -4.72 -4.82
CA ARG A 19 1.53 -4.29 -4.51
C ARG A 19 2.48 -4.69 -5.62
N ASP A 20 3.23 -3.73 -6.13
CA ASP A 20 4.25 -3.94 -7.16
C ASP A 20 5.56 -3.32 -6.67
N VAL A 21 6.43 -4.13 -6.06
CA VAL A 21 7.66 -3.66 -5.40
C VAL A 21 8.87 -4.22 -6.14
N SER A 22 9.70 -3.34 -6.70
CA SER A 22 10.91 -3.73 -7.44
C SER A 22 12.17 -3.69 -6.57
N ALA A 23 12.57 -2.52 -6.04
CA ALA A 23 13.79 -2.36 -5.23
C ALA A 23 13.49 -1.58 -3.93
N GLY A 24 12.54 -2.06 -3.14
CA GLY A 24 12.08 -1.38 -1.93
C GLY A 24 11.29 -2.29 -1.00
N SER A 25 10.51 -1.69 -0.12
CA SER A 25 9.60 -2.41 0.78
C SER A 25 8.25 -1.72 0.86
N LEU A 26 7.19 -2.53 0.98
CA LEU A 26 5.85 -2.05 1.24
C LEU A 26 5.32 -2.80 2.46
N ASN A 27 4.93 -2.03 3.47
CA ASN A 27 4.33 -2.54 4.70
C ASN A 27 2.89 -2.03 4.79
N SER A 28 1.97 -2.89 5.20
CA SER A 28 0.56 -2.49 5.31
C SER A 28 -0.14 -3.18 6.46
N SER A 29 -0.91 -2.43 7.21
CA SER A 29 -1.83 -2.93 8.25
C SER A 29 -3.29 -2.98 7.78
N LEU A 30 -3.57 -2.59 6.53
CA LEU A 30 -4.91 -2.59 5.94
C LEU A 30 -5.54 -3.99 5.99
N ARG A 31 -6.87 -4.03 6.23
CA ARG A 31 -7.65 -5.26 6.02
C ARG A 31 -7.76 -5.56 4.52
N GLU A 32 -7.10 -6.63 4.08
CA GLU A 32 -7.09 -7.03 2.68
C GLU A 32 -8.26 -7.95 2.34
N ASP A 33 -9.02 -7.59 1.31
CA ASP A 33 -10.07 -8.42 0.74
C ASP A 33 -10.09 -8.26 -0.78
N PRO A 34 -9.73 -9.30 -1.55
CA PRO A 34 -9.66 -9.23 -3.02
C PRO A 34 -11.03 -9.13 -3.70
N SER A 35 -12.13 -9.31 -2.95
CA SER A 35 -13.51 -9.10 -3.41
C SER A 35 -14.06 -7.73 -3.06
N SER A 36 -13.33 -6.92 -2.28
CA SER A 36 -13.72 -5.56 -1.95
C SER A 36 -13.76 -4.67 -3.19
N GLY A 37 -14.79 -3.81 -3.28
CA GLY A 37 -14.87 -2.77 -4.30
C GLY A 37 -13.87 -1.63 -4.10
N ASN A 38 -13.27 -1.52 -2.91
CA ASN A 38 -12.28 -0.50 -2.60
C ASN A 38 -10.89 -0.98 -3.02
N ARG A 39 -10.29 -0.33 -4.02
CA ARG A 39 -9.02 -0.77 -4.60
C ARG A 39 -7.87 0.17 -4.27
N VAL A 40 -6.75 -0.40 -3.80
CA VAL A 40 -5.52 0.34 -3.54
C VAL A 40 -4.39 -0.29 -4.37
N THR A 41 -3.72 0.50 -5.20
CA THR A 41 -2.55 0.05 -5.97
C THR A 41 -1.33 0.84 -5.57
N ALA A 42 -0.30 0.15 -5.11
CA ALA A 42 0.95 0.74 -4.66
C ALA A 42 2.11 0.18 -5.49
N ARG A 43 2.84 1.07 -6.15
CA ARG A 43 4.04 0.74 -6.94
C ARG A 43 5.27 1.37 -6.32
N VAL A 44 6.26 0.54 -5.98
CA VAL A 44 7.49 0.94 -5.32
C VAL A 44 8.66 0.54 -6.20
N THR A 45 9.21 1.51 -6.94
CA THR A 45 10.38 1.27 -7.78
C THR A 45 11.65 1.21 -6.93
N ALA A 46 11.85 2.18 -6.04
CA ALA A 46 12.84 2.14 -4.98
C ALA A 46 12.37 2.98 -3.79
N GLY A 47 12.51 2.49 -2.55
CA GLY A 47 12.05 3.20 -1.36
C GLY A 47 11.08 2.39 -0.49
N ASN A 48 10.38 3.08 0.42
CA ASN A 48 9.56 2.44 1.45
C ASN A 48 8.14 3.03 1.45
N VAL A 49 7.13 2.17 1.50
CA VAL A 49 5.73 2.59 1.61
C VAL A 49 5.11 1.95 2.84
N THR A 50 4.40 2.76 3.64
CA THR A 50 3.59 2.31 4.75
C THR A 50 2.13 2.69 4.49
N LEU A 51 1.25 1.69 4.53
CA LEU A 51 -0.19 1.84 4.40
C LEU A 51 -0.84 1.49 5.72
N ASP A 52 -1.50 2.46 6.34
CA ASP A 52 -2.15 2.28 7.63
C ASP A 52 -3.65 2.52 7.54
N GLN A 53 -4.42 1.93 8.44
CA GLN A 53 -5.85 2.23 8.61
C GLN A 53 -6.03 2.96 9.94
N ASP A 54 -6.88 4.00 9.93
CA ASP A 54 -7.20 4.81 11.12
C ASP A 54 -7.83 3.97 12.25
#